data_AF-A0AAP2QB57-F1
#
_entry.id   AF-A0AAP2QB57-F1
#
_cell.length_a   1.000
_cell.length_b   1.000
_cell.length_c   1.000
_cell.angle_alpha   90.00
_cell.angle_beta   90.00
_cell.angle_gamma   90.00
#
_symmetry.space_group_name_H-M   'P 1'
#
loop_
_entity.id
_entity.type
_entity.pdbx_description
1 polymer ?
#
loop_
_entity_poly.entity_id
_entity_poly.type
_entity_poly.pdbx_seq_one_letter_code
_entity_poly.pdbx_strand_id
1 'polypeptide(L)'
;PKQRAQYEAEWKMYNDYYNTLDFAVEKGMKKGMEEGMEKGLQKGLEEGLQKGLQKGKAEGRQEEKHSIALNLKKLGVSIEQIAFATGLSIEEIEKL
;
A
#
# COMPACT_ATOMS: atom_id res chain seq x y z
N PRO A 1 63.68 17.29 8.06
CA PRO A 1 62.57 18.18 8.50
C PRO A 1 61.57 18.52 7.37
N LYS A 2 61.99 19.12 6.25
CA LYS A 2 61.07 19.54 5.16
C LYS A 2 60.34 18.39 4.45
N GLN A 3 61.03 17.30 4.14
CA GLN A 3 60.42 16.12 3.49
C GLN A 3 59.36 15.44 4.37
N ARG A 4 59.58 15.38 5.69
CA ARG A 4 58.61 14.81 6.64
C ARG A 4 57.33 15.65 6.71
N ALA A 5 57.46 16.98 6.74
CA ALA A 5 56.32 17.88 6.75
C ALA A 5 55.50 17.82 5.43
N GLN A 6 56.16 17.64 4.28
CA GLN A 6 55.48 17.44 3.00
C GLN A 6 54.70 16.11 2.98
N TYR A 7 55.33 15.02 3.44
CA TYR A 7 54.67 13.72 3.56
C TYR A 7 53.45 13.77 4.49
N GLU A 8 53.57 14.41 5.65
CA GLU A 8 52.46 14.57 6.60
C GLU A 8 51.31 15.40 6.01
N ALA A 9 51.62 16.45 5.22
CA ALA A 9 50.61 17.27 4.55
C ALA A 9 49.88 16.51 3.43
N GLU A 10 50.61 15.75 2.61
CA GLU A 10 50.03 14.89 1.56
C GLU A 10 49.16 13.79 2.15
N TRP A 11 49.64 13.12 3.20
CA TRP A 11 48.88 12.10 3.91
C TRP A 11 47.59 12.65 4.54
N LYS A 12 47.65 13.87 5.09
CA LYS A 12 46.47 14.56 5.60
C LYS A 12 45.47 14.86 4.49
N MET A 13 45.92 15.42 3.35
CA MET A 13 45.04 15.69 2.21
C MET A 13 44.39 14.42 1.68
N TYR A 14 45.15 13.32 1.61
CA TYR A 14 44.62 12.01 1.25
C TYR A 14 43.50 11.59 2.22
N ASN A 15 43.76 11.58 3.52
CA ASN A 15 42.75 11.19 4.50
C ASN A 15 41.52 12.09 4.49
N ASP A 16 41.70 13.41 4.40
CA ASP A 16 40.59 14.37 4.34
C ASP A 16 39.71 14.11 3.10
N TYR A 17 40.32 13.75 1.96
CA TYR A 17 39.60 13.36 0.75
C TYR A 17 38.79 12.07 0.93
N TYR A 18 39.40 11.00 1.46
CA TYR A 18 38.69 9.73 1.70
C TYR A 18 37.58 9.88 2.73
N ASN A 19 37.82 10.60 3.83
CA ASN A 19 36.81 10.86 4.85
C ASN A 19 35.61 11.64 4.28
N THR A 20 35.87 12.59 3.38
CA THR A 20 34.82 13.35 2.70
C THR A 20 33.99 12.45 1.77
N LEU A 21 34.65 11.58 1.02
CA LEU A 21 33.98 10.62 0.14
C LEU A 21 33.14 9.63 0.93
N ASP A 22 33.70 9.02 1.97
CA ASP A 22 33.01 8.07 2.83
C ASP A 22 31.78 8.71 3.48
N PHE A 23 31.92 9.93 4.00
CA PHE A 23 30.79 10.67 4.55
C PHE A 23 29.70 10.95 3.50
N ALA A 24 30.08 11.31 2.27
CA ALA A 24 29.14 11.55 1.19
C ALA A 24 28.40 10.27 0.78
N VAL A 25 29.12 9.14 0.70
CA VAL A 25 28.54 7.81 0.39
C VAL A 25 27.60 7.38 1.51
N GLU A 26 28.02 7.45 2.77
CA GLU A 26 27.19 7.08 3.92
C GLU A 26 25.91 7.92 3.97
N LYS A 27 26.04 9.24 3.81
CA LYS A 27 24.90 10.15 3.78
C LYS A 27 23.97 9.87 2.60
N GLY A 28 24.51 9.57 1.43
CA GLY A 28 23.75 9.21 0.24
C GLY A 28 22.97 7.91 0.43
N MET A 29 23.62 6.88 0.97
CA MET A 29 23.00 5.58 1.27
C MET A 29 21.90 5.73 2.31
N LYS A 30 22.16 6.44 3.41
CA LYS A 30 21.18 6.68 4.47
C LYS A 30 19.94 7.40 3.93
N LYS A 31 20.15 8.48 3.17
CA LYS A 31 19.06 9.24 2.55
C LYS A 31 18.27 8.39 1.55
N GLY A 32 18.96 7.62 0.70
CA GLY A 32 18.31 6.74 -0.26
C GLY A 32 17.47 5.64 0.41
N MET A 33 17.96 5.07 1.51
CA MET A 33 17.24 4.06 2.29
C MET A 33 16.01 4.67 2.99
N GLU A 34 16.16 5.83 3.64
CA GLU A 34 15.06 6.53 4.30
C GLU A 34 13.95 6.89 3.29
N GLU A 35 14.30 7.53 2.17
CA GLU A 35 13.33 7.89 1.13
C GLU A 35 12.68 6.67 0.49
N GLY A 36 13.46 5.61 0.23
CA GLY A 36 12.95 4.37 -0.36
C GLY A 36 11.95 3.67 0.55
N MET A 37 12.25 3.62 1.85
CA MET A 37 11.38 3.03 2.86
C MET A 37 10.09 3.84 3.04
N GLU A 38 10.20 5.16 3.14
CA GLU A 38 9.04 6.05 3.29
C GLU A 38 8.09 5.94 2.09
N LYS A 39 8.63 6.07 0.86
CA LYS A 39 7.84 5.94 -0.38
C LYS A 39 7.21 4.56 -0.51
N GLY A 40 7.96 3.51 -0.18
CA GLY A 40 7.48 2.13 -0.24
C GLY A 40 6.33 1.88 0.73
N LEU A 41 6.47 2.34 1.99
CA LEU A 41 5.45 2.20 3.01
C LEU A 41 4.18 2.99 2.67
N GLN A 42 4.34 4.26 2.26
CA GLN A 42 3.22 5.12 1.91
C GLN A 42 2.41 4.53 0.75
N LYS A 43 3.09 4.11 -0.33
CA LYS A 43 2.44 3.50 -1.48
C LYS A 43 1.76 2.17 -1.12
N GLY A 44 2.43 1.32 -0.35
CA GLY A 44 1.87 0.04 0.11
C GLY A 44 0.61 0.22 0.96
N LEU A 45 0.63 1.19 1.89
CA LEU A 45 -0.52 1.49 2.75
C LEU A 45 -1.69 2.05 1.94
N GLU A 46 -1.44 3.00 1.03
CA GLU A 46 -2.48 3.61 0.21
C GLU A 46 -3.16 2.58 -0.69
N GLU A 47 -2.38 1.77 -1.42
CA GLU A 47 -2.91 0.72 -2.28
C GLU A 47 -3.67 -0.34 -1.47
N GLY A 48 -3.13 -0.75 -0.32
CA GLY A 48 -3.76 -1.73 0.56
C GLY A 48 -5.10 -1.24 1.09
N LEU A 49 -5.16 0.00 1.56
CA LEU A 49 -6.37 0.63 2.08
C LEU A 49 -7.42 0.80 0.99
N GLN A 50 -7.05 1.29 -0.19
CA GLN A 50 -7.99 1.45 -1.30
C GLN A 50 -8.57 0.11 -1.76
N LYS A 51 -7.73 -0.91 -1.94
CA LYS A 51 -8.18 -2.27 -2.32
C LYS A 51 -9.09 -2.86 -1.25
N GLY A 52 -8.71 -2.75 0.02
CA GLY A 52 -9.50 -3.24 1.15
C GLY A 52 -10.87 -2.55 1.23
N LEU A 53 -10.92 -1.23 1.12
CA LEU A 53 -12.17 -0.47 1.17
C LEU A 53 -13.09 -0.78 0.00
N GLN A 54 -12.55 -0.89 -1.23
CA GLN A 54 -13.34 -1.25 -2.40
C GLN A 54 -13.93 -2.66 -2.27
N LYS A 55 -13.11 -3.63 -1.87
CA LYS A 55 -13.54 -5.02 -1.64
C LYS A 55 -14.62 -5.08 -0.57
N GLY A 56 -14.38 -4.49 0.60
CA GLY A 56 -15.34 -4.48 1.71
C GLY A 56 -16.67 -3.79 1.35
N LYS A 57 -16.63 -2.68 0.59
CA LYS A 57 -17.87 -2.04 0.10
C LYS A 57 -18.63 -2.91 -0.91
N ALA A 58 -17.93 -3.64 -1.77
CA ALA A 58 -18.56 -4.52 -2.74
C ALA A 58 -19.20 -5.75 -2.06
N GLU A 59 -18.46 -6.39 -1.15
CA GLU A 59 -18.95 -7.51 -0.33
C GLU A 59 -20.16 -7.09 0.51
N GLY A 60 -20.07 -5.98 1.25
CA GLY A 60 -21.17 -5.50 2.07
C GLY A 60 -22.44 -5.17 1.26
N ARG A 61 -22.30 -4.59 0.06
CA ARG A 61 -23.47 -4.37 -0.82
C ARG A 61 -24.09 -5.67 -1.33
N GLN A 62 -23.29 -6.70 -1.58
CA GLN A 62 -23.83 -8.00 -1.99
C GLN A 62 -24.53 -8.71 -0.83
N GLU A 63 -23.92 -8.72 0.35
CA GLU A 63 -24.52 -9.27 1.57
C GLU A 63 -25.85 -8.57 1.90
N GLU A 64 -25.91 -7.24 1.78
CA GLU A 64 -27.14 -6.46 1.96
C GLU A 64 -28.23 -6.88 0.96
N LYS A 65 -27.89 -7.00 -0.33
CA LYS A 65 -28.83 -7.48 -1.36
C LYS A 65 -29.38 -8.87 -1.03
N HIS A 66 -28.52 -9.81 -0.65
CA HIS A 66 -28.94 -11.15 -0.26
C HIS A 66 -29.83 -11.14 1.00
N SER A 67 -29.49 -10.33 2.00
CA SER A 67 -30.31 -10.17 3.21
C SER A 67 -31.71 -9.62 2.90
N ILE A 68 -31.77 -8.58 2.06
CA ILE A 68 -33.05 -8.01 1.60
C ILE A 68 -33.86 -9.06 0.83
N ALA A 69 -33.25 -9.75 -0.12
CA ALA A 69 -33.93 -10.79 -0.91
C ALA A 69 -34.47 -11.92 -0.03
N LEU A 70 -33.69 -12.39 0.95
CA LEU A 70 -34.11 -13.41 1.90
C LEU A 70 -35.32 -12.95 2.73
N ASN A 71 -35.32 -11.70 3.20
CA ASN A 71 -36.42 -11.15 3.98
C ASN A 71 -37.69 -10.99 3.13
N LEU A 72 -37.57 -10.51 1.88
CA LEU A 72 -38.70 -10.39 0.97
C LEU A 72 -39.28 -11.76 0.60
N LYS A 73 -38.42 -12.77 0.39
CA LYS A 73 -38.85 -14.16 0.13
C LYS A 73 -39.66 -14.72 1.31
N LYS A 74 -39.19 -14.48 2.55
CA LYS A 74 -39.92 -14.85 3.78
C LYS A 74 -41.28 -14.16 3.93
N LEU A 75 -41.43 -12.96 3.37
CA LEU A 75 -42.69 -12.20 3.34
C LEU A 75 -43.63 -12.66 2.21
N GLY A 76 -43.26 -13.67 1.42
CA GLY A 76 -44.08 -14.19 0.32
C GLY A 76 -44.11 -13.27 -0.91
N VAL A 77 -43.15 -12.35 -1.04
CA VAL A 77 -42.99 -11.53 -2.25
C VAL A 77 -42.56 -12.43 -3.41
N SER A 78 -43.11 -12.18 -4.61
CA SER A 78 -42.78 -12.96 -5.81
C SER A 78 -41.30 -12.84 -6.19
N ILE A 79 -40.73 -13.91 -6.73
CA ILE A 79 -39.30 -13.95 -7.09
C ILE A 79 -38.98 -12.87 -8.13
N GLU A 80 -39.90 -12.60 -9.05
CA GLU A 80 -39.77 -11.56 -10.08
C GLU A 80 -39.66 -10.16 -9.46
N GLN A 81 -40.49 -9.87 -8.44
CA GLN A 81 -40.43 -8.60 -7.72
C GLN A 81 -39.16 -8.47 -6.88
N ILE A 82 -38.68 -9.57 -6.29
CA ILE A 82 -37.43 -9.58 -5.52
C ILE A 82 -36.24 -9.33 -6.45
N ALA A 83 -36.21 -9.98 -7.62
CA ALA A 83 -35.19 -9.79 -8.64
C ALA A 83 -35.14 -8.33 -9.09
N PHE A 84 -36.31 -7.73 -9.36
CA PHE A 84 -36.42 -6.33 -9.72
C PHE A 84 -35.91 -5.38 -8.62
N ALA A 85 -36.27 -5.64 -7.35
CA ALA A 85 -35.92 -4.76 -6.23
C ALA A 85 -34.44 -4.85 -5.80
N THR A 86 -33.85 -6.05 -5.86
CA THR A 86 -32.49 -6.32 -5.35
C THR A 86 -31.43 -6.33 -6.46
N GLY A 87 -31.86 -6.49 -7.71
CA GLY A 87 -30.97 -6.69 -8.86
C GLY A 87 -30.20 -8.01 -8.81
N LEU A 88 -30.66 -8.99 -8.03
CA LEU A 88 -30.19 -10.37 -8.09
C LEU A 88 -30.91 -11.12 -9.21
N SER A 89 -30.26 -12.14 -9.75
CA SER A 89 -30.89 -13.06 -10.70
C SER A 89 -31.93 -13.94 -10.01
N ILE A 90 -32.89 -14.42 -10.80
CA ILE A 90 -33.92 -15.35 -10.33
C ILE A 90 -33.25 -16.59 -9.71
N GLU A 91 -32.21 -17.13 -10.37
CA GLU A 91 -31.46 -18.30 -9.88
C GLU A 91 -30.78 -18.05 -8.52
N GLU A 92 -30.22 -16.85 -8.30
CA GLU A 92 -29.63 -16.49 -7.00
C GLU A 92 -30.70 -16.45 -5.91
N ILE A 93 -31.88 -15.90 -6.20
CA ILE A 93 -32.99 -15.79 -5.25
C ILE A 93 -33.62 -17.16 -4.96
N GLU A 94 -33.67 -18.05 -5.94
CA GLU A 94 -34.14 -19.43 -5.75
C GLU A 94 -33.22 -20.21 -4.80
N LYS A 95 -31.91 -19.98 -4.89
CA LYS A 95 -30.88 -20.62 -4.06
C LYS A 95 -30.75 -20.05 -2.65
N LEU A 96 -31.29 -18.86 -2.38
CA LEU A 96 -31.37 -18.24 -1.04
C LEU A 96 -32.39 -18.90 -0.12
#